data_AF-A0A951E069-F1
#
_entry.id   AF-A0A951E069-F1
#
_cell.length_a   1.000
_cell.length_b   1.000
_cell.length_c   1.000
_cell.angle_alpha   90.00
_cell.angle_beta   90.00
_cell.angle_gamma   90.00
#
_symmetry.space_group_name_H-M   'P 1'
#
loop_
_entity.id
_entity.type
_entity.pdbx_description
1 polymer ?
#
loop_
_entity_poly.entity_id
_entity_poly.type
_entity_poly.pdbx_seq_one_letter_code
_entity_poly.pdbx_strand_id
1 'polypeptide(L)' 'KQSMEADQEQRKRLVWDIDQKLQEDGARPIIYHFRAATCWQPQVKGVTIMVNSQYNGWRMEDWWLDR' A
#
# COMPACT_ATOMS: atom_id res chain seq x y z
N LYS A 1 -20.95 -0.87 -8.77
CA LYS A 1 -20.51 -1.65 -9.97
C LYS A 1 -19.08 -2.13 -9.79
N GLN A 2 -18.11 -1.23 -9.52
CA GLN A 2 -16.71 -1.61 -9.23
C GLN A 2 -16.55 -2.72 -8.20
N SER A 3 -17.14 -2.56 -7.03
CA SER A 3 -17.02 -3.51 -5.91
C SER A 3 -17.68 -4.86 -6.16
N MET A 4 -18.49 -4.98 -7.21
CA MET A 4 -19.18 -6.21 -7.60
C MET A 4 -18.54 -6.89 -8.81
N GLU A 5 -17.55 -6.27 -9.45
CA GLU A 5 -16.85 -6.86 -10.60
C GLU A 5 -15.87 -7.94 -10.12
N ALA A 6 -16.04 -9.14 -10.66
CA ALA A 6 -15.26 -10.32 -10.29
C ALA A 6 -13.96 -10.41 -11.11
N ASP A 7 -13.99 -9.98 -12.37
CA ASP A 7 -12.80 -9.98 -13.22
C ASP A 7 -11.82 -8.88 -12.79
N GLN A 8 -10.60 -9.28 -12.43
CA GLN A 8 -9.64 -8.36 -11.83
C GLN A 8 -9.15 -7.29 -12.83
N GLU A 9 -8.95 -7.66 -14.09
CA GLU A 9 -8.43 -6.74 -15.11
C GLU A 9 -9.49 -5.73 -15.53
N GLN A 10 -10.75 -6.18 -15.70
CA GLN A 10 -11.89 -5.30 -15.94
C GLN A 10 -12.12 -4.36 -14.74
N ARG A 11 -12.08 -4.89 -13.51
CA ARG A 11 -12.20 -4.08 -12.30
C ARG A 11 -11.09 -3.03 -12.21
N LYS A 12 -9.85 -3.40 -12.58
CA LYS A 12 -8.73 -2.47 -12.62
C LYS A 12 -9.02 -1.33 -13.59
N ARG A 13 -9.33 -1.62 -14.85
CA ARG A 13 -9.67 -0.59 -15.86
C ARG A 13 -10.77 0.35 -15.36
N LEU A 14 -11.83 -0.21 -14.79
CA LEU A 14 -12.93 0.58 -14.25
C LEU A 14 -12.54 1.47 -13.06
N VAL A 15 -11.60 1.03 -12.20
CA VAL A 15 -11.04 1.87 -11.13
C VAL A 15 -10.24 3.04 -11.70
N TRP A 16 -9.47 2.82 -12.78
CA TRP A 16 -8.71 3.88 -13.45
C TRP A 16 -9.63 4.95 -14.05
N ASP A 17 -10.70 4.53 -14.74
CA ASP A 17 -11.68 5.47 -15.32
C ASP A 17 -12.37 6.32 -14.24
N ILE A 18 -12.70 5.71 -13.08
CA ILE A 18 -13.27 6.43 -11.94
C ILE A 18 -12.27 7.42 -11.34
N ASP A 19 -11.02 7.00 -11.14
CA ASP A 19 -9.98 7.84 -10.57
C ASP A 19 -9.70 9.06 -11.45
N GLN A 20 -9.59 8.86 -12.77
CA GLN A 20 -9.44 9.95 -13.73
C GLN A 20 -10.57 10.98 -13.59
N LYS A 21 -11.82 10.51 -13.57
CA LYS A 21 -12.98 11.41 -13.44
C LYS A 21 -12.96 12.18 -12.11
N LEU A 22 -12.63 11.53 -11.00
CA LEU A 22 -12.53 12.17 -9.69
C LEU A 22 -11.43 13.25 -9.64
N GLN A 23 -10.33 13.04 -10.35
CA GLN A 23 -9.26 14.00 -10.48
C GLN A 23 -9.65 15.20 -11.35
N GLU A 24 -10.30 14.96 -12.50
CA GLU A 24 -10.84 16.00 -13.38
C GLU A 24 -11.88 16.88 -12.68
N ASP A 25 -12.75 16.26 -11.86
CA ASP A 25 -13.76 16.96 -11.05
C ASP A 25 -13.16 17.70 -9.83
N GLY A 26 -11.85 17.55 -9.57
CA GLY A 26 -11.17 18.16 -8.43
C GLY A 26 -11.65 17.65 -7.06
N ALA A 27 -12.34 16.50 -7.02
CA ALA A 27 -13.01 15.99 -5.83
C ALA A 27 -12.01 15.51 -4.75
N ARG A 28 -10.82 15.02 -5.16
CA ARG A 28 -9.74 14.59 -4.26
C ARG A 28 -8.36 14.91 -4.85
N PRO A 29 -7.81 16.11 -4.61
CA PRO A 29 -6.47 16.46 -5.04
C PRO A 29 -5.41 15.55 -4.42
N ILE A 30 -4.58 14.93 -5.26
CA ILE A 30 -3.42 14.14 -4.81
C ILE A 30 -2.29 15.09 -4.46
N ILE A 31 -1.90 15.14 -3.18
CA ILE A 31 -0.83 16.02 -2.72
C ILE A 31 0.54 15.37 -2.95
N TYR A 32 0.68 14.07 -2.66
CA TYR A 32 1.90 13.30 -2.89
C TYR A 32 1.64 11.79 -2.80
N HIS A 33 2.54 10.99 -3.39
CA HIS A 33 2.60 9.54 -3.18
C HIS A 33 3.65 9.22 -2.13
N PHE A 34 3.22 8.81 -0.93
CA PHE A 34 4.11 8.64 0.22
C PHE A 34 5.09 7.48 0.02
N ARG A 35 6.38 7.74 0.30
CA ARG A 35 7.41 6.72 0.45
C ARG A 35 8.07 6.86 1.81
N ALA A 36 7.72 5.98 2.73
CA ALA A 36 8.30 5.92 4.06
C ALA A 36 9.53 5.03 4.10
N ALA A 37 10.43 5.32 5.04
CA ALA A 37 11.47 4.41 5.50
C ALA A 37 11.25 4.11 6.97
N THR A 38 11.63 2.91 7.41
CA THR A 38 11.60 2.54 8.82
C THR A 38 13.02 2.19 9.26
N CYS A 39 13.40 2.63 10.45
CA CYS A 39 14.70 2.31 11.06
C CYS A 39 14.53 1.20 12.09
N TRP A 40 15.55 0.37 12.26
CA TRP A 40 15.62 -0.66 13.29
C TRP A 40 17.06 -0.81 13.80
N GLN A 41 17.22 -1.52 14.91
CA GLN A 41 18.53 -1.75 15.52
C GLN A 41 19.36 -2.72 14.66
N PRO A 42 20.68 -2.48 14.47
CA PRO A 42 21.51 -3.32 13.59
C PRO A 42 21.55 -4.81 13.94
N GLN A 43 21.38 -5.17 15.22
CA GLN A 43 21.33 -6.56 15.66
C GLN A 43 20.02 -7.30 15.30
N VAL A 44 18.97 -6.60 14.86
CA VAL A 44 17.71 -7.22 14.44
C VAL A 44 17.83 -7.60 12.96
N LYS A 45 17.71 -8.89 12.66
CA LYS A 45 17.83 -9.45 11.32
C LYS A 45 16.50 -10.08 10.89
N GLY A 46 16.37 -10.34 9.58
CA GLY A 46 15.13 -10.89 9.00
C GLY A 46 13.96 -9.90 8.94
N VAL A 47 14.23 -8.60 9.03
CA VAL A 47 13.19 -7.56 9.07
C VAL A 47 12.48 -7.44 7.73
N THR A 48 11.21 -7.85 7.70
CA THR A 48 10.30 -7.65 6.57
C THR A 48 9.34 -6.51 6.87
N ILE A 49 9.50 -5.39 6.15
CA ILE A 49 8.64 -4.20 6.30
C ILE A 49 7.38 -4.35 5.46
N MET A 50 6.24 -4.01 6.04
CA MET A 50 4.97 -3.97 5.32
C MET A 50 4.96 -2.85 4.27
N VAL A 51 4.65 -3.20 3.02
CA VAL A 51 4.32 -2.21 2.00
C VAL A 51 2.94 -1.66 2.31
N ASN A 52 2.83 -0.35 2.56
CA ASN A 52 1.57 0.35 2.85
C ASN A 52 0.97 0.00 4.23
N SER A 53 1.70 0.37 5.29
CA SER A 53 1.43 0.06 6.71
C SER A 53 0.23 0.80 7.34
N GLN A 54 -0.90 0.98 6.62
CA GLN A 54 -2.09 1.68 7.15
C GLN A 54 -2.68 1.01 8.40
N TYR A 55 -2.50 -0.31 8.54
CA TYR A 55 -2.98 -1.09 9.68
C TYR A 55 -1.85 -1.77 10.48
N ASN A 56 -0.58 -1.42 10.22
CA ASN A 56 0.60 -2.00 10.89
C ASN A 56 0.59 -3.54 10.99
N GLY A 57 0.53 -4.22 9.85
CA GLY A 57 0.57 -5.68 9.75
C GLY A 57 1.98 -6.25 9.58
N TRP A 58 2.91 -5.87 10.46
CA TRP A 58 4.30 -6.34 10.40
C TRP A 58 4.38 -7.86 10.61
N ARG A 59 5.03 -8.56 9.68
CA ARG A 59 5.29 -10.00 9.77
C ARG A 59 6.63 -10.20 10.48
N MET A 60 6.57 -10.69 11.72
CA MET A 60 7.75 -10.88 12.59
C MET A 60 8.20 -12.33 12.69
N GLU A 61 7.61 -13.24 11.92
CA GLU A 61 7.92 -14.67 11.92
C GLU A 61 9.40 -14.98 11.60
N ASP A 62 10.04 -14.18 10.75
CA ASP A 62 11.45 -14.36 10.36
C ASP A 62 12.44 -13.52 11.19
N TRP A 63 11.98 -12.82 12.22
CA TRP A 63 12.79 -11.84 12.94
C TRP A 63 13.60 -12.50 14.03
N TRP A 64 14.86 -12.10 14.15
CA TRP A 64 15.74 -12.61 15.21
C TRP A 64 16.81 -11.60 15.61
N LEU A 65 17.43 -11.87 16.76
CA LEU A 65 18.50 -11.06 17.35
C LEU A 65 19.84 -11.77 17.18
N ASP A 66 20.79 -11.06 16.58
CA ASP A 66 22.18 -11.48 16.44
C ASP A 66 22.94 -11.22 17.75
N ARG A 67 23.08 -12.27 18.58
CA ARG A 67 23.76 -12.27 19.88
C ARG A 67 24.56 -13.56 20.08
#